data_AF-A0A087USK2-F1
#
_entry.id   AF-A0A087USK2-F1
#
_cell.length_a   1.000
_cell.length_b   1.000
_cell.length_c   1.000
_cell.angle_alpha   90.00
_cell.angle_beta   90.00
_cell.angle_gamma   90.00
#
_symmetry.space_group_name_H-M   'P 1'
#
loop_
_entity.id
_entity.type
_entity.pdbx_description
1 polymer ?
#
loop_
_entity_poly.entity_id
_entity_poly.type
_entity_poly.pdbx_seq_one_letter_code
_entity_poly.pdbx_strand_id
1 'polypeptide(L)'
;MYEGELSINCTLRIYSINLSYQVTVRNSTHYYPARAGGNIQETRFNLEIIGRPQNYIGMVKTFQLVKLGMVNPTINGLPTSLNKYLKVLSDAYKTHVSSELFNAFQYRYSNALDRAFAHTLMPRQ
;
A
#
# COMPACT_ATOMS: atom_id res chain seq x y z
N MET A 1 12.29 28.70 -6.37
CA MET A 1 11.48 28.19 -7.50
C MET A 1 12.14 28.69 -8.76
N TYR A 2 12.46 27.81 -9.70
CA TYR A 2 13.04 28.19 -10.98
C TYR A 2 11.90 28.58 -11.93
N GLU A 3 12.01 29.71 -12.63
CA GLU A 3 11.02 30.10 -13.64
C GLU A 3 10.94 29.01 -14.74
N GLY A 4 9.72 28.60 -15.11
CA GLY A 4 9.46 27.59 -16.16
C GLY A 4 9.30 26.14 -15.70
N GLU A 5 9.26 25.86 -14.39
CA GLU A 5 9.04 24.52 -13.86
C GLU A 5 7.55 24.11 -13.97
N LEU A 6 7.25 23.06 -14.75
CA LEU A 6 5.90 22.50 -14.87
C LEU A 6 5.65 21.51 -13.72
N SER A 7 4.55 21.68 -12.97
CA SER A 7 4.15 20.80 -11.87
C SER A 7 2.78 20.18 -12.16
N ILE A 8 2.69 18.86 -12.02
CA ILE A 8 1.46 18.08 -12.13
C ILE A 8 1.15 17.53 -10.73
N ASN A 9 0.03 17.98 -10.17
CA ASN A 9 -0.51 17.45 -8.93
C ASN A 9 -1.69 16.54 -9.25
N CYS A 10 -1.62 15.28 -8.83
CA CYS A 10 -2.67 14.31 -9.05
C CYS A 10 -2.96 13.48 -7.79
N THR A 11 -4.21 13.03 -7.70
CA THR A 11 -4.63 12.07 -6.69
C THR A 11 -4.71 10.71 -7.34
N LEU A 12 -3.90 9.76 -6.87
CA LEU A 12 -3.99 8.37 -7.28
C LEU A 12 -4.93 7.63 -6.33
N ARG A 13 -5.78 6.78 -6.91
CA ARG A 13 -6.70 5.93 -6.15
C ARG A 13 -6.56 4.50 -6.64
N ILE A 14 -6.38 3.58 -5.70
CA ILE A 14 -6.34 2.14 -5.97
C ILE A 14 -7.60 1.52 -5.38
N TYR A 15 -8.40 0.90 -6.24
CA TYR A 15 -9.58 0.09 -5.92
C TYR A 15 -9.46 -1.25 -6.65
N SER A 16 -9.77 -2.42 -6.07
CA SER A 16 -9.65 -2.83 -4.66
C SER A 16 -8.38 -3.67 -4.53
N ILE A 17 -7.75 -3.71 -3.34
CA ILE A 17 -6.61 -4.60 -3.07
C ILE A 17 -7.13 -5.86 -2.39
N ASN A 18 -7.03 -7.00 -3.08
CA ASN A 18 -7.36 -8.30 -2.51
C ASN A 18 -6.14 -8.88 -1.81
N LEU A 19 -6.36 -9.38 -0.59
CA LEU A 19 -5.35 -9.93 0.29
C LEU A 19 -5.62 -11.41 0.52
N SER A 20 -4.59 -12.24 0.41
CA SER A 20 -4.66 -13.68 0.66
C SER A 20 -3.36 -14.14 1.28
N TYR A 21 -3.43 -14.59 2.53
CA TYR A 21 -2.29 -15.03 3.32
C TYR A 21 -2.53 -16.43 3.88
N GLN A 22 -1.49 -17.25 3.84
CA GLN A 22 -1.42 -18.45 4.64
C GLN A 22 -0.91 -18.07 6.04
N VAL A 23 -1.64 -18.47 7.07
CA VAL A 23 -1.35 -18.14 8.46
C VAL A 23 -1.17 -19.42 9.24
N THR A 24 -0.23 -19.44 10.18
CA THR A 24 -0.11 -20.55 11.15
C THR A 24 -0.37 -19.99 12.54
N VAL A 25 -1.45 -20.46 13.17
CA VAL A 25 -1.80 -20.08 14.54
C VAL A 25 -1.19 -21.10 15.49
N ARG A 26 -0.34 -20.64 16.40
CA ARG A 26 0.23 -21.46 17.46
C ARG A 26 -0.52 -21.26 18.76
N ASN A 27 -1.00 -22.34 19.36
CA ASN A 27 -1.53 -22.33 20.72
C ASN A 27 -0.77 -23.38 21.56
N SER A 28 0.08 -22.89 22.47
CA SER A 28 1.03 -23.71 23.23
C SER A 28 1.95 -24.52 22.28
N THR A 29 1.88 -25.84 22.30
CA THR A 29 2.68 -26.75 21.45
C THR A 29 2.00 -27.09 20.11
N HIS A 30 0.74 -26.70 19.91
CA HIS A 30 -0.04 -27.05 18.73
C HIS A 30 0.00 -25.94 17.68
N TYR A 31 0.07 -26.34 16.42
CA TYR A 31 0.05 -25.44 15.26
C TYR A 31 -1.18 -25.75 14.40
N TYR A 32 -1.88 -24.69 14.02
CA TYR A 32 -3.10 -24.77 13.23
C TYR A 32 -2.92 -23.96 11.96
N PRO A 33 -2.86 -24.61 10.78
CA PRO A 33 -2.86 -23.89 9.51
C PRO A 33 -4.22 -23.22 9.31
N ALA A 34 -4.18 -21.96 8.91
CA ALA A 34 -5.35 -21.13 8.65
C ALA A 34 -5.11 -20.28 7.40
N ARG A 35 -6.18 -19.69 6.89
CA ARG A 35 -6.11 -18.70 5.80
C ARG A 35 -6.70 -17.40 6.30
N ALA A 36 -5.96 -16.31 6.12
CA ALA A 36 -6.47 -14.98 6.36
C ALA A 36 -6.57 -14.26 5.02
N GLY A 37 -7.78 -13.86 4.67
CA GLY A 37 -8.06 -13.05 3.50
C GLY A 37 -8.55 -11.67 3.91
N GLY A 38 -8.63 -10.77 2.94
CA GLY A 38 -9.29 -9.49 3.15
C GLY A 38 -9.35 -8.68 1.87
N ASN A 39 -10.10 -7.60 1.93
CA ASN A 39 -10.17 -6.63 0.86
C ASN A 39 -9.96 -5.23 1.45
N ILE A 40 -9.20 -4.42 0.74
CA ILE A 40 -9.10 -2.98 0.97
C ILE A 40 -9.81 -2.30 -0.20
N GLN A 41 -10.92 -1.63 0.12
CA GLN A 41 -11.78 -1.03 -0.88
C GLN A 41 -11.10 0.13 -1.60
N GLU A 42 -10.43 1.02 -0.86
CA GLU A 42 -9.88 2.24 -1.41
C GLU A 42 -8.58 2.64 -0.71
N THR A 43 -7.52 2.81 -1.48
CA THR A 43 -6.27 3.44 -1.03
C THR A 43 -6.00 4.70 -1.84
N ARG A 44 -5.70 5.82 -1.18
CA ARG A 44 -5.47 7.12 -1.84
C ARG A 44 -4.07 7.63 -1.60
N PHE A 45 -3.48 8.20 -2.65
CA PHE A 45 -2.17 8.84 -2.62
C PHE A 45 -2.25 10.24 -3.22
N ASN A 46 -1.43 11.13 -2.69
CA ASN A 46 -1.07 12.37 -3.37
C ASN A 46 0.22 12.14 -4.12
N LEU A 47 0.23 12.51 -5.39
CA LEU A 47 1.40 12.45 -6.26
C LEU A 47 1.64 13.85 -6.85
N GLU A 48 2.84 14.36 -6.65
CA GLU A 48 3.33 15.58 -7.30
C GLU A 48 4.51 15.20 -8.19
N ILE A 49 4.42 15.55 -9.47
CA ILE A 49 5.48 15.36 -10.45
C ILE A 49 5.92 16.73 -10.94
N ILE A 50 7.22 16.95 -11.04
CA ILE A 50 7.81 18.19 -11.54
C ILE A 50 8.69 17.89 -12.77
N GLY A 51 8.73 18.82 -13.72
CA GLY A 51 9.63 18.78 -14.86
C GLY A 51 10.94 19.52 -14.57
N ARG A 52 12.10 18.89 -14.78
CA ARG A 52 13.39 19.58 -14.63
C ARG A 52 13.58 20.67 -15.70
N PRO A 53 13.98 21.91 -15.35
CA PRO A 53 14.09 23.01 -16.33
C PRO A 53 15.03 22.75 -17.51
N GLN A 54 16.12 22.02 -17.29
CA GLN A 54 17.19 21.85 -18.30
C GLN A 54 16.87 20.76 -19.34
N ASN A 55 16.23 19.67 -18.91
CA ASN A 55 16.04 18.48 -19.75
C ASN A 55 14.57 18.08 -19.90
N TYR A 56 13.65 18.78 -19.22
CA TYR A 56 12.22 18.48 -19.14
C TYR A 56 11.91 17.04 -18.72
N ILE A 57 12.79 16.44 -17.93
CA ILE A 57 12.60 15.08 -17.41
C ILE A 57 11.71 15.17 -16.17
N GLY A 58 10.69 14.32 -16.11
CA GLY A 58 9.81 14.19 -14.95
C GLY A 58 10.54 13.64 -13.73
N MET A 59 10.20 14.15 -12.55
CA MET A 59 10.66 13.62 -11.27
C MET A 59 9.50 13.63 -10.29
N VAL A 60 9.37 12.59 -9.46
CA VAL A 60 8.39 12.61 -8.38
C VAL A 60 8.94 13.50 -7.28
N LYS A 61 8.22 14.57 -6.96
CA LYS A 61 8.53 15.44 -5.84
C LYS A 61 7.90 14.92 -4.55
N THR A 62 6.65 14.45 -4.66
CA THR A 62 5.89 13.94 -3.52
C THR A 62 5.15 12.69 -3.94
N PHE A 63 5.30 11.59 -3.20
CA PHE A 63 4.39 10.45 -3.24
C PHE A 63 4.02 10.06 -1.81
N GLN A 64 2.80 10.36 -1.41
CA GLN A 64 2.37 10.20 -0.03
C GLN A 64 1.07 9.41 0.04
N LEU A 65 1.07 8.37 0.86
CA LEU A 65 -0.14 7.68 1.25
C LEU A 65 -1.00 8.59 2.13
N VAL A 66 -2.17 8.97 1.64
CA VAL A 66 -3.13 9.84 2.35
C VAL A 66 -4.12 9.01 3.15
N LYS A 67 -4.58 7.90 2.57
CA LYS A 67 -5.56 7.01 3.20
C LYS A 67 -5.27 5.59 2.78
N LEU A 68 -5.00 4.73 3.75
CA LEU A 68 -5.12 3.28 3.58
C LEU A 68 -6.55 2.88 3.90
N GLY A 69 -7.20 2.17 2.99
CA GLY A 69 -8.55 1.68 3.24
C GLY A 69 -8.59 0.69 4.40
N MET A 70 -9.78 0.51 4.98
CA MET A 70 -9.94 -0.41 6.09
C MET A 70 -9.71 -1.85 5.62
N VAL A 71 -8.84 -2.57 6.35
CA VAL A 71 -8.68 -4.02 6.17
C VAL A 71 -9.81 -4.73 6.90
N ASN A 72 -10.62 -5.47 6.16
CA ASN A 72 -11.65 -6.36 6.70
C ASN A 72 -11.15 -7.81 6.61
N PRO A 73 -10.56 -8.36 7.68
CA PRO A 73 -10.01 -9.71 7.65
C PRO A 73 -11.08 -10.79 7.77
N THR A 74 -10.90 -11.85 6.99
CA THR A 74 -11.65 -13.10 7.11
C THR A 74 -10.68 -14.22 7.42
N ILE A 75 -10.80 -14.85 8.59
CA ILE A 75 -9.92 -15.94 9.01
C ILE A 75 -10.70 -17.25 8.95
N ASN A 76 -10.19 -18.19 8.15
CA ASN A 76 -10.80 -19.49 7.88
C ASN A 76 -9.86 -20.65 8.25
N GLY A 77 -10.44 -21.81 8.54
CA GLY A 77 -9.71 -23.05 8.82
C GLY A 77 -9.27 -23.23 10.28
N LEU A 78 -9.69 -22.34 11.18
CA LEU A 78 -9.44 -22.51 12.62
C LEU A 78 -10.43 -23.51 13.24
N PRO A 79 -9.97 -24.39 14.16
CA PRO A 79 -10.85 -25.17 15.01
C PRO A 79 -11.80 -24.28 15.82
N THR A 80 -13.03 -24.75 16.04
CA THR A 80 -14.06 -24.01 16.79
C THR A 80 -13.63 -23.65 18.21
N SER A 81 -12.78 -24.47 18.84
CA SER A 81 -12.19 -24.21 20.15
C SER A 81 -11.35 -22.93 20.22
N LEU A 82 -10.86 -22.45 19.07
CA LEU A 82 -10.06 -21.23 18.93
C LEU A 82 -10.89 -20.02 18.49
N ASN A 83 -12.20 -20.15 18.26
CA ASN A 83 -13.04 -19.03 17.81
C ASN A 83 -13.06 -17.86 18.79
N LYS A 84 -12.86 -18.12 20.10
CA LYS A 84 -12.72 -17.07 21.12
C LYS A 84 -11.55 -16.12 20.87
N TYR A 85 -10.55 -16.51 20.09
CA TYR A 85 -9.38 -15.70 19.74
C TYR A 85 -9.51 -14.97 18.41
N LEU A 86 -10.62 -15.15 17.66
CA LEU A 86 -10.78 -14.56 16.32
C LEU A 86 -10.60 -13.04 16.32
N LYS A 87 -11.11 -12.35 17.34
CA LYS A 87 -10.93 -10.89 17.46
C LYS A 87 -9.45 -10.51 17.53
N VAL A 88 -8.69 -11.17 18.42
CA VAL A 88 -7.26 -10.92 18.61
C VAL A 88 -6.48 -11.23 17.33
N LEU A 89 -6.81 -12.34 16.66
CA LEU A 89 -6.16 -12.72 15.40
C LEU A 89 -6.47 -11.73 14.27
N SER A 90 -7.72 -11.26 14.18
CA SER A 90 -8.13 -10.24 13.21
C SER A 90 -7.45 -8.90 13.44
N ASP A 91 -7.34 -8.46 14.69
CA ASP A 91 -6.67 -7.20 15.05
C ASP A 91 -5.16 -7.27 14.77
N ALA A 92 -4.53 -8.41 15.09
CA ALA A 92 -3.12 -8.67 14.78
C ALA A 92 -2.87 -8.68 13.26
N TYR A 93 -3.71 -9.40 12.50
CA TYR A 93 -3.62 -9.44 11.05
C TYR A 93 -3.81 -8.05 10.43
N LYS A 94 -4.82 -7.29 10.88
CA LYS A 94 -5.09 -5.93 10.41
C LYS A 94 -3.86 -5.03 10.62
N THR A 95 -3.28 -5.06 11.82
CA THR A 95 -2.09 -4.27 12.16
C THR A 95 -0.90 -4.64 11.29
N HIS A 96 -0.61 -5.93 11.16
CA HIS A 96 0.52 -6.42 10.37
C HIS A 96 0.38 -6.06 8.89
N VAL A 97 -0.77 -6.37 8.28
CA VAL A 97 -0.99 -6.11 6.85
C VAL A 97 -1.03 -4.61 6.55
N SER A 98 -1.62 -3.80 7.43
CA SER A 98 -1.58 -2.34 7.26
C SER A 98 -0.15 -1.80 7.30
N SER A 99 0.70 -2.32 8.18
CA SER A 99 2.12 -1.93 8.24
C SER A 99 2.89 -2.37 6.99
N GLU A 100 2.70 -3.61 6.53
CA GLU A 100 3.35 -4.12 5.31
C GLU A 100 2.94 -3.32 4.07
N LEU A 101 1.65 -3.01 3.93
CA LEU A 101 1.17 -2.18 2.82
C LEU A 101 1.70 -0.76 2.89
N PHE A 102 1.70 -0.15 4.08
CA PHE A 102 2.30 1.17 4.27
C PHE A 102 3.76 1.18 3.80
N ASN A 103 4.56 0.20 4.25
CA ASN A 103 5.96 0.06 3.87
C ASN A 103 6.14 -0.19 2.37
N ALA A 104 5.32 -1.08 1.79
CA ALA A 104 5.36 -1.36 0.36
C ALA A 104 5.10 -0.09 -0.46
N PHE A 105 4.08 0.69 -0.10
CA PHE A 105 3.78 1.92 -0.81
C PHE A 105 4.84 2.99 -0.61
N GLN A 106 5.19 3.28 0.64
CA GLN A 106 6.10 4.38 0.97
C GLN A 106 7.51 4.15 0.41
N TYR A 107 8.02 2.92 0.45
CA TYR A 107 9.41 2.65 0.06
C TYR A 107 9.54 2.02 -1.33
N ARG A 108 8.74 1.00 -1.65
CA ARG A 108 8.94 0.25 -2.91
C ARG A 108 8.28 0.96 -4.08
N TYR A 109 7.03 1.39 -3.93
CA TYR A 109 6.31 2.08 -5.00
C TYR A 109 6.83 3.49 -5.25
N SER A 110 7.16 4.26 -4.20
CA SER A 110 7.80 5.58 -4.39
C SER A 110 9.04 5.47 -5.28
N ASN A 111 9.96 4.57 -4.95
CA ASN A 111 11.19 4.35 -5.72
C ASN A 111 10.93 3.80 -7.13
N ALA A 112 9.85 3.05 -7.34
CA ALA A 112 9.48 2.57 -8.67
C ALA A 112 8.90 3.69 -9.52
N LEU A 113 8.05 4.55 -8.94
CA LEU A 113 7.48 5.71 -9.60
C LEU A 113 8.57 6.71 -10.00
N ASP A 114 9.50 7.01 -9.09
CA ASP A 114 10.65 7.86 -9.39
C ASP A 114 11.42 7.39 -10.63
N ARG A 115 11.72 6.09 -10.70
CA ARG A 115 12.43 5.50 -11.84
C ARG A 115 11.60 5.54 -13.13
N ALA A 116 10.29 5.36 -13.05
CA ALA A 116 9.41 5.45 -14.21
C ALA A 116 9.37 6.88 -14.79
N PHE A 117 9.35 7.90 -13.92
CA PHE A 117 9.31 9.29 -14.36
C PHE A 117 10.67 9.84 -14.80
N ALA A 118 11.78 9.31 -14.28
CA ALA A 118 13.14 9.74 -14.62
C ALA A 118 13.51 9.60 -16.11
N HIS A 119 12.73 8.87 -16.90
CA HIS A 119 12.91 8.75 -18.35
C HIS A 119 11.73 9.29 -19.16
N THR A 120 10.76 9.90 -18.50
CA THR A 120 9.56 10.45 -19.14
C THR A 120 9.75 11.93 -19.39
N LEU A 121 9.63 12.34 -20.65
CA LEU A 121 9.63 13.76 -21.03
C LEU A 121 8.31 14.39 -20.58
N MET A 122 8.41 15.55 -19.93
CA MET A 122 7.28 16.41 -19.60
C MET A 122 7.01 17.40 -20.73
N PRO A 123 5.75 17.84 -20.90
CA PRO A 123 5.41 18.89 -21.86
C PRO A 123 6.28 20.13 -21.64
N ARG A 124 6.80 20.69 -22.73
CA ARG A 124 7.41 22.02 -22.71
C ARG A 124 6.29 23.05 -22.74
N GLN A 125 6.49 24.19 -22.06
CA GLN A 125 5.60 25.35 -22.21
C GLN A 125 5.53 25.79 -23.68
#